data_AF-A0AAV4D7H8-F1
#
_entry.id   AF-A0AAV4D7H8-F1
#
_cell.length_a   1.000
_cell.length_b   1.000
_cell.length_c   1.000
_cell.angle_alpha   90.00
_cell.angle_beta   90.00
_cell.angle_gamma   90.00
#
_symmetry.space_group_name_H-M   'P 1'
#
loop_
_entity.id
_entity.type
_entity.pdbx_description
1 polymer ?
#
loop_
_entity_poly.entity_id
_entity_poly.type
_entity_poly.pdbx_seq_one_letter_code
_entity_poly.pdbx_strand_id
1 'polypeptide(L)'
;NFNLKVSLPDLDQSHTLKIRLLPGPAVKLNVKPETEIRLENGGSPTFNVEVNDAAGNLTSGGKLNVIARFTGASNLPSFSVDCSSTGSAVLTGKPITIKNLTGEKKIFAQFDIQGVRNMKALMRSILITPSQQASIIKLFYLDSDKKREITPGQVIKREAGSTINTLCKFNVFC
;
A
#
# COMPACT_ATOMS: atom_id res chain seq x y z
N ASN A 1 -33.29 -5.70 3.64
CA ASN A 1 -34.73 -5.80 3.30
C ASN A 1 -35.50 -5.06 4.34
N PHE A 2 -36.29 -4.06 3.93
CA PHE A 2 -37.09 -3.27 4.84
C PHE A 2 -38.57 -3.60 4.62
N ASN A 3 -39.33 -3.65 5.71
CA ASN A 3 -40.78 -3.81 5.66
C ASN A 3 -41.40 -2.43 5.84
N LEU A 4 -42.01 -1.91 4.79
CA LEU A 4 -42.81 -0.69 4.87
C LEU A 4 -44.24 -1.08 5.19
N LYS A 5 -44.70 -0.76 6.40
CA LYS A 5 -46.09 -0.93 6.82
C LYS A 5 -46.85 0.36 6.49
N VAL A 6 -47.88 0.26 5.65
CA VAL A 6 -48.78 1.36 5.32
C VAL A 6 -50.13 1.09 5.97
N SER A 7 -50.63 2.06 6.73
CA SER A 7 -51.95 2.04 7.35
C SER A 7 -52.72 3.30 6.97
N LEU A 8 -53.98 3.16 6.61
CA LEU A 8 -54.88 4.27 6.35
C LEU A 8 -55.67 4.55 7.65
N PRO A 9 -55.83 5.82 8.07
CA PRO A 9 -56.48 6.16 9.34
C PRO A 9 -57.93 5.63 9.47
N ASP A 10 -58.65 5.56 8.35
CA ASP A 10 -60.07 5.18 8.29
C ASP A 10 -60.30 3.74 7.82
N LEU A 11 -59.22 2.97 7.63
CA LEU A 11 -59.29 1.57 7.21
C LEU A 11 -58.47 0.72 8.18
N ASP A 12 -59.15 -0.20 8.88
CA ASP A 12 -58.56 -1.08 9.90
C ASP A 12 -57.70 -2.22 9.28
N GLN A 13 -57.05 -1.92 8.15
CA GLN A 13 -56.20 -2.81 7.39
C GLN A 13 -54.83 -2.18 7.20
N SER A 14 -53.79 -2.95 7.50
CA SER A 14 -52.41 -2.55 7.25
C SER A 14 -51.76 -3.45 6.22
N HIS A 15 -51.14 -2.86 5.20
CA HIS A 15 -50.41 -3.60 4.18
C HIS A 15 -48.91 -3.48 4.40
N THR A 16 -48.18 -4.59 4.28
CA THR A 16 -46.73 -4.61 4.44
C THR A 16 -46.06 -4.88 3.10
N LEU A 17 -45.37 -3.89 2.54
CA LEU A 17 -44.51 -4.08 1.37
C LEU A 17 -43.07 -4.38 1.79
N LYS A 18 -42.48 -5.39 1.17
CA LYS A 18 -41.04 -5.64 1.23
C LYS A 18 -40.34 -4.76 0.20
N ILE A 19 -39.54 -3.82 0.66
CA ILE A 19 -38.71 -2.98 -0.21
C ILE A 19 -37.22 -3.33 -0.04
N ARG A 20 -36.49 -3.28 -1.16
CA ARG A 20 -35.03 -3.40 -1.20
C ARG A 20 -34.46 -2.06 -1.64
N LEU A 21 -33.77 -1.38 -0.74
CA LEU A 21 -32.99 -0.20 -1.07
C LEU A 21 -31.69 -0.68 -1.74
N LEU A 22 -31.44 -0.19 -2.95
CA LEU A 22 -30.18 -0.40 -3.64
C LEU A 22 -29.29 0.83 -3.43
N PRO A 23 -27.98 0.66 -3.15
CA PRO A 23 -27.06 1.77 -3.04
C PRO A 23 -27.04 2.61 -4.32
N GLY A 24 -26.84 3.91 -4.19
CA GLY A 24 -26.67 4.79 -5.34
C GLY A 24 -25.33 4.56 -6.06
N PRO A 25 -25.12 5.19 -7.23
CA PRO A 25 -23.84 5.17 -7.92
C PRO A 25 -22.68 5.66 -7.03
N ALA A 26 -21.47 5.16 -7.29
CA ALA A 26 -20.28 5.54 -6.55
C ALA A 26 -19.92 7.02 -6.79
N VAL A 27 -19.85 7.82 -5.73
CA VAL A 27 -19.57 9.27 -5.79
C VAL A 27 -18.36 9.65 -4.93
N LYS A 28 -18.12 8.94 -3.82
CA LYS A 28 -17.04 9.24 -2.88
C LYS A 28 -16.15 8.01 -2.66
N LEU A 29 -14.85 8.24 -2.57
CA LEU A 29 -13.87 7.25 -2.15
C LEU A 29 -13.34 7.63 -0.78
N ASN A 30 -13.42 6.72 0.18
CA ASN A 30 -12.82 6.85 1.48
C ASN A 30 -11.68 5.84 1.62
N VAL A 31 -10.55 6.30 2.13
CA VAL A 31 -9.36 5.45 2.35
C VAL A 31 -8.82 5.71 3.74
N LYS A 32 -8.74 4.63 4.51
CA LYS A 32 -8.14 4.58 5.84
C LYS A 32 -6.79 3.87 5.77
N PRO A 33 -5.80 4.27 6.59
CA PRO A 33 -5.87 5.39 7.53
C PRO A 33 -5.85 6.76 6.84
N GLU A 34 -6.47 7.76 7.47
CA GLU A 34 -6.50 9.15 6.96
C GLU A 34 -5.23 9.93 7.33
N THR A 35 -4.52 9.46 8.35
CA THR A 35 -3.27 10.02 8.84
C THR A 35 -2.08 9.54 8.01
N GLU A 36 -0.95 10.22 8.17
CA GLU A 36 0.30 9.82 7.54
C GLU A 36 0.73 8.43 8.02
N ILE A 37 0.96 7.53 7.07
CA ILE A 37 1.44 6.17 7.35
C ILE A 37 2.96 6.20 7.42
N ARG A 38 3.54 5.65 8.48
CA ARG A 38 4.97 5.36 8.55
C ARG A 38 5.23 3.95 8.09
N LEU A 39 6.09 3.79 7.08
CA LEU A 39 6.42 2.51 6.48
C LEU A 39 7.93 2.37 6.39
N GLU A 40 8.46 1.21 6.76
CA GLU A 40 9.87 0.90 6.57
C GLU A 40 10.15 0.58 5.09
N ASN A 41 11.32 0.95 4.57
CA ASN A 41 11.72 0.61 3.22
C ASN A 41 11.74 -0.91 3.03
N GLY A 42 10.99 -1.44 2.06
CA GLY A 42 10.75 -2.88 1.90
C GLY A 42 9.50 -3.39 2.62
N GLY A 43 8.69 -2.52 3.24
CA GLY A 43 7.37 -2.84 3.76
C GLY A 43 6.27 -2.74 2.70
N SER A 44 5.12 -3.37 2.95
CA SER A 44 3.92 -3.26 2.10
C SER A 44 2.85 -2.45 2.82
N PRO A 45 2.43 -1.28 2.30
CA PRO A 45 1.38 -0.51 2.96
C PRO A 45 0.02 -1.18 2.74
N THR A 46 -0.84 -1.08 3.75
CA THR A 46 -2.20 -1.62 3.72
C THR A 46 -3.19 -0.48 3.89
N PHE A 47 -4.19 -0.44 3.01
CA PHE A 47 -5.23 0.58 3.02
C PHE A 47 -6.61 -0.08 3.05
N ASN A 48 -7.51 0.42 3.88
CA ASN A 48 -8.91 0.04 3.83
C ASN A 48 -9.64 1.04 2.95
N VAL A 49 -10.19 0.55 1.86
CA VAL A 49 -10.87 1.33 0.84
C VAL A 49 -12.36 1.11 0.96
N GLU A 50 -13.13 2.18 0.94
CA GLU A 50 -14.59 2.19 1.02
C GLU A 50 -15.13 3.11 -0.09
N VAL A 51 -16.01 2.58 -0.93
CA VAL A 51 -16.67 3.32 -2.02
C VAL A 51 -18.08 3.66 -1.55
N ASN A 52 -18.42 4.94 -1.54
CA ASN A 52 -19.69 5.44 -1.02
C ASN A 52 -20.50 6.19 -2.09
N ASP A 53 -21.82 6.12 -1.96
CA ASP A 53 -22.76 6.92 -2.73
C ASP A 53 -22.85 8.37 -2.22
N ALA A 54 -23.70 9.19 -2.84
CA ALA A 54 -23.90 10.58 -2.43
C ALA A 54 -24.45 10.72 -0.99
N ALA A 55 -25.23 9.74 -0.53
CA ALA A 55 -25.84 9.68 0.80
C ALA A 55 -24.88 9.10 1.86
N GLY A 56 -23.70 8.63 1.46
CA GLY A 56 -22.69 8.06 2.36
C GLY A 56 -22.87 6.57 2.65
N ASN A 57 -23.70 5.86 1.89
CA ASN A 57 -23.83 4.40 1.99
C ASN A 57 -22.76 3.72 1.15
N LEU A 58 -22.32 2.53 1.56
CA LEU A 58 -21.43 1.69 0.75
C LEU A 58 -22.10 1.31 -0.57
N THR A 59 -21.50 1.73 -1.68
CA THR A 59 -21.94 1.36 -3.02
C THR A 59 -21.37 -0.02 -3.36
N SER A 60 -22.27 -0.98 -3.57
CA SER A 60 -21.94 -2.31 -4.10
C SER A 60 -22.74 -2.55 -5.38
N GLY A 61 -22.16 -3.33 -6.30
CA GLY A 61 -22.69 -3.54 -7.65
C GLY A 61 -22.06 -2.63 -8.71
N GLY A 62 -21.85 -3.18 -9.92
CA GLY A 62 -21.09 -2.52 -11.00
C GLY A 62 -19.60 -2.92 -11.01
N LYS A 63 -18.78 -2.32 -11.88
CA LYS A 63 -17.31 -2.52 -11.91
C LYS A 63 -16.64 -1.42 -11.07
N LEU A 64 -16.17 -1.76 -9.86
CA LEU A 64 -15.58 -0.82 -8.89
C LEU A 64 -14.14 -1.24 -8.58
N ASN A 65 -13.28 -1.21 -9.58
CA ASN A 65 -11.86 -1.50 -9.39
C ASN A 65 -11.12 -0.23 -8.94
N VAL A 66 -10.65 -0.21 -7.69
CA VAL A 66 -9.90 0.91 -7.13
C VAL A 66 -8.42 0.69 -7.37
N ILE A 67 -7.75 1.71 -7.91
CA ILE A 67 -6.32 1.69 -8.23
C ILE A 67 -5.60 2.73 -7.39
N ALA A 68 -4.56 2.33 -6.69
CA ALA A 68 -3.61 3.24 -6.04
C ALA A 68 -2.33 3.37 -6.86
N ARG A 69 -1.99 4.61 -7.22
CA ARG A 69 -0.77 4.99 -7.93
C ARG A 69 0.14 5.76 -7.00
N PHE A 70 1.36 5.27 -6.81
CA PHE A 70 2.32 5.87 -5.90
C PHE A 70 3.28 6.79 -6.65
N THR A 71 3.54 7.98 -6.11
CA THR A 71 4.42 9.01 -6.68
C THR A 71 5.40 9.55 -5.63
N GLY A 72 6.52 10.12 -6.07
CA GLY A 72 7.57 10.67 -5.19
C GLY A 72 8.90 9.89 -5.21
N ALA A 73 8.96 8.75 -5.90
CA ALA A 73 10.19 8.01 -6.16
C ALA A 73 10.10 7.26 -7.50
N SER A 74 11.24 6.78 -8.00
CA SER A 74 11.30 5.94 -9.21
C SER A 74 10.92 4.49 -8.90
N ASN A 75 10.32 3.80 -9.88
CA ASN A 75 9.94 2.38 -9.82
C ASN A 75 8.98 1.98 -8.68
N LEU A 76 8.07 2.88 -8.32
CA LEU A 76 7.02 2.55 -7.34
C LEU A 76 5.96 1.62 -7.97
N PRO A 77 5.44 0.63 -7.23
CA PRO A 77 4.39 -0.25 -7.72
C PRO A 77 3.05 0.49 -7.85
N SER A 78 2.07 -0.13 -8.50
CA SER A 78 0.66 0.28 -8.43
C SER A 78 -0.16 -0.88 -7.87
N PHE A 79 -1.15 -0.57 -7.04
CA PHE A 79 -2.02 -1.57 -6.44
C PHE A 79 -3.43 -1.43 -7.00
N SER A 80 -4.15 -2.53 -7.10
CA SER A 80 -5.56 -2.54 -7.51
C SER A 80 -6.36 -3.52 -6.67
N VAL A 81 -7.59 -3.17 -6.31
CA VAL A 81 -8.51 -4.04 -5.61
C VAL A 81 -9.93 -3.89 -6.16
N ASP A 82 -10.63 -5.00 -6.26
CA ASP A 82 -12.03 -5.00 -6.67
C ASP A 82 -12.95 -4.79 -5.47
N CYS A 83 -13.69 -3.68 -5.47
CA CYS A 83 -14.70 -3.35 -4.46
C CYS A 83 -16.14 -3.65 -4.95
N SER A 84 -16.33 -4.29 -6.10
CA SER A 84 -17.64 -4.50 -6.73
C SER A 84 -18.66 -5.26 -5.88
N SER A 85 -18.20 -6.20 -5.05
CA SER A 85 -19.09 -7.10 -4.30
C SER A 85 -19.70 -6.44 -3.05
N THR A 86 -18.87 -5.73 -2.28
CA THR A 86 -19.22 -5.22 -0.94
C THR A 86 -19.13 -3.70 -0.83
N GLY A 87 -18.53 -3.02 -1.81
CA GLY A 87 -18.20 -1.60 -1.72
C GLY A 87 -17.01 -1.28 -0.81
N SER A 88 -16.38 -2.29 -0.19
CA SER A 88 -15.21 -2.10 0.65
C SER A 88 -14.23 -3.26 0.54
N ALA A 89 -12.93 -2.95 0.48
CA ALA A 89 -11.87 -3.94 0.39
C ALA A 89 -10.56 -3.44 1.01
N VAL A 90 -9.68 -4.39 1.32
CA VAL A 90 -8.32 -4.11 1.80
C VAL A 90 -7.38 -4.09 0.60
N LEU A 91 -6.79 -2.94 0.33
CA LEU A 91 -5.77 -2.74 -0.69
C LEU A 91 -4.38 -2.94 -0.08
N THR A 92 -3.75 -4.05 -0.45
CA THR A 92 -2.36 -4.37 -0.11
C THR A 92 -1.66 -4.92 -1.36
N GLY A 93 -0.33 -4.93 -1.36
CA GLY A 93 0.41 -5.29 -2.56
C GLY A 93 1.87 -5.57 -2.30
N LYS A 94 2.68 -5.41 -3.36
CA LYS A 94 4.12 -5.65 -3.29
C LYS A 94 4.80 -4.65 -2.35
N PRO A 95 5.90 -5.05 -1.70
CA PRO A 95 6.72 -4.14 -0.93
C PRO A 95 7.16 -2.91 -1.72
N ILE A 96 7.16 -1.75 -1.06
CA ILE A 96 7.70 -0.52 -1.63
C ILE A 96 9.18 -0.44 -1.28
N THR A 97 10.03 -0.47 -2.30
CA THR A 97 11.49 -0.34 -2.14
C THR A 97 12.00 0.86 -2.91
N ILE A 98 12.55 1.83 -2.20
CA ILE A 98 13.26 2.98 -2.77
C ILE A 98 14.75 2.68 -2.67
N LYS A 99 15.47 2.73 -3.79
CA LYS A 99 16.93 2.53 -3.81
C LYS A 99 17.65 3.75 -3.24
N ASN A 100 18.71 3.50 -2.48
CA ASN A 100 19.61 4.51 -1.91
C ASN A 100 18.86 5.52 -1.04
N LEU A 101 17.92 5.02 -0.21
CA LEU A 101 17.16 5.89 0.67
C LEU A 101 18.05 6.40 1.82
N THR A 102 18.46 7.67 1.73
CA THR A 102 19.20 8.35 2.80
C THR A 102 18.24 9.22 3.61
N GLY A 103 17.80 8.71 4.78
CA GLY A 103 16.85 9.39 5.65
C GLY A 103 15.38 9.13 5.31
N GLU A 104 14.48 9.88 5.94
CA GLU A 104 13.04 9.74 5.72
C GLU A 104 12.62 10.36 4.38
N LYS A 105 11.71 9.69 3.66
CA LYS A 105 11.19 10.18 2.39
C LYS A 105 9.68 10.07 2.32
N LYS A 106 9.03 11.16 1.99
CA LYS A 106 7.58 11.23 1.80
C LYS A 106 7.21 10.86 0.37
N ILE A 107 6.32 9.89 0.21
CA ILE A 107 5.67 9.53 -1.07
C ILE A 107 4.16 9.75 -0.96
N PHE A 108 3.47 9.75 -2.09
CA PHE A 108 2.03 9.97 -2.17
C PHE A 108 1.35 8.83 -2.90
N ALA A 109 0.25 8.31 -2.35
CA ALA A 109 -0.64 7.37 -2.99
C ALA A 109 -1.88 8.11 -3.48
N GLN A 110 -2.10 8.12 -4.79
CA GLN A 110 -3.30 8.63 -5.43
C GLN A 110 -4.25 7.47 -5.74
N PHE A 111 -5.48 7.55 -5.25
CA PHE A 111 -6.50 6.53 -5.38
C PHE A 111 -7.59 7.00 -6.35
N ASP A 112 -7.87 6.16 -7.35
CA ASP A 112 -8.88 6.39 -8.38
C ASP A 112 -9.71 5.12 -8.60
N ILE A 113 -10.95 5.25 -9.11
CA ILE A 113 -11.76 4.12 -9.55
C ILE A 113 -11.72 4.01 -11.07
N GLN A 114 -11.39 2.82 -11.58
CA GLN A 114 -11.35 2.56 -13.00
C GLN A 114 -12.74 2.73 -13.63
N GLY A 115 -12.85 3.62 -14.62
CA GLY A 115 -14.08 3.83 -15.39
C GLY A 115 -15.04 4.90 -14.84
N VAL A 116 -14.76 5.49 -13.67
CA VAL A 116 -15.59 6.57 -13.10
C VAL A 116 -14.93 7.93 -13.35
N ARG A 117 -15.52 8.78 -14.21
CA ARG A 117 -14.92 10.04 -14.66
C ARG A 117 -15.14 11.26 -13.74
N ASN A 118 -16.16 11.23 -12.89
CA ASN A 118 -16.57 12.39 -12.07
C ASN A 118 -16.17 12.28 -10.59
N MET A 119 -15.29 11.34 -10.25
CA MET A 119 -14.84 11.15 -8.87
C MET A 119 -13.56 11.95 -8.61
N LYS A 120 -13.50 12.66 -7.48
CA LYS A 120 -12.29 13.34 -7.03
C LYS A 120 -11.25 12.31 -6.59
N ALA A 121 -10.07 12.34 -7.21
CA ALA A 121 -8.93 11.53 -6.79
C ALA A 121 -8.60 11.80 -5.31
N LEU A 122 -8.42 10.73 -4.53
CA LEU A 122 -8.02 10.86 -3.13
C LEU A 122 -6.51 10.67 -3.02
N MET A 123 -5.84 11.52 -2.26
CA MET A 123 -4.39 11.48 -2.09
C MET A 123 -4.04 11.24 -0.63
N ARG A 124 -3.17 10.27 -0.36
CA ARG A 124 -2.63 9.97 0.98
C ARG A 124 -1.13 10.04 0.97
N SER A 125 -0.53 10.55 2.04
CA SER A 125 0.92 10.60 2.18
C SER A 125 1.45 9.46 3.03
N ILE A 126 2.61 8.94 2.64
CA ILE A 126 3.29 7.85 3.32
C ILE A 126 4.72 8.29 3.55
N LEU A 127 5.18 8.23 4.80
CA LEU A 127 6.54 8.50 5.20
C LEU A 127 7.32 7.19 5.22
N ILE A 128 8.29 7.07 4.31
CA ILE A 128 9.16 5.91 4.21
C ILE A 128 10.43 6.18 5.01
N THR A 129 10.72 5.32 5.98
CA THR A 129 11.97 5.36 6.76
C THR A 129 12.97 4.34 6.21
N PRO A 130 14.29 4.57 6.34
CA PRO A 130 15.29 3.57 5.99
C PRO A 130 15.01 2.22 6.67
N SER A 131 15.35 1.14 5.97
CA SER A 131 15.26 -0.21 6.53
C SER A 131 16.20 -0.34 7.72
N GLN A 132 15.67 -0.82 8.84
CA GLN A 132 16.44 -1.29 9.99
C GLN A 132 16.91 -2.74 9.79
N GLN A 133 16.38 -3.45 8.79
CA GLN A 133 16.82 -4.79 8.43
C GLN A 133 18.09 -4.75 7.56
N ALA A 134 19.09 -5.53 7.96
CA ALA A 134 20.31 -5.75 7.19
C ALA A 134 20.02 -6.60 5.95
N SER A 135 20.11 -6.02 4.75
CA SER A 135 19.81 -6.71 3.49
C SER A 135 21.05 -7.31 2.81
N ILE A 136 22.22 -6.68 2.91
CA ILE A 136 23.43 -7.10 2.18
C ILE A 136 24.66 -6.98 3.07
N ILE A 137 25.44 -8.08 3.15
CA ILE A 137 26.77 -8.08 3.77
C ILE A 137 27.82 -8.01 2.69
N LYS A 138 28.50 -6.87 2.58
CA LYS A 138 29.72 -6.76 1.77
C LYS A 138 30.93 -6.83 2.70
N LEU A 139 31.76 -7.84 2.49
CA LEU A 139 33.01 -7.99 3.22
C LEU A 139 34.14 -7.41 2.38
N PHE A 140 35.02 -6.66 3.04
CA PHE A 140 36.22 -6.13 2.40
C PHE A 140 37.44 -6.54 3.22
N TYR A 141 38.55 -6.77 2.54
CA TYR A 141 39.86 -6.97 3.16
C TYR A 141 40.90 -6.04 2.53
N LEU A 142 41.96 -5.75 3.28
CA LEU A 142 43.10 -4.97 2.81
C LEU A 142 44.16 -5.90 2.21
N ASP A 143 44.56 -5.62 0.98
CA ASP A 143 45.63 -6.30 0.26
C ASP A 143 46.60 -5.26 -0.28
N SER A 144 47.81 -5.17 0.30
CA SER A 144 48.82 -4.18 -0.07
C SER A 144 48.25 -2.75 -0.12
N ASP A 145 47.56 -2.34 0.95
CA ASP A 145 46.86 -1.05 1.10
C ASP A 145 45.70 -0.79 0.12
N LYS A 146 45.31 -1.78 -0.69
CA LYS A 146 44.10 -1.72 -1.52
C LYS A 146 42.97 -2.50 -0.88
N LYS A 147 41.82 -1.84 -0.73
CA LYS A 147 40.58 -2.45 -0.27
C LYS A 147 39.98 -3.32 -1.38
N ARG A 148 39.83 -4.63 -1.13
CA ARG A 148 39.19 -5.58 -2.05
C ARG A 148 37.91 -6.16 -1.45
N GLU A 149 36.86 -6.28 -2.25
CA GLU A 149 35.59 -6.93 -1.87
C GLU A 149 35.74 -8.45 -1.94
N ILE A 150 35.18 -9.16 -0.95
CA ILE A 150 35.10 -10.62 -0.91
C ILE A 150 33.75 -11.03 -1.48
N THR A 151 33.78 -11.83 -2.54
CA THR A 151 32.58 -12.40 -3.15
C THR A 151 32.29 -13.80 -2.60
N PRO A 152 31.02 -14.25 -2.55
CA PRO A 152 30.69 -15.60 -2.13
C PRO A 152 31.42 -16.67 -2.96
N GLY A 153 32.08 -17.61 -2.28
CA GLY A 153 32.84 -18.69 -2.93
C GLY A 153 34.27 -18.31 -3.37
N GLN A 154 34.72 -17.09 -3.10
CA GLN A 154 36.08 -16.68 -3.42
C GLN A 154 37.11 -17.35 -2.52
N VAL A 155 38.08 -18.04 -3.13
CA VAL A 155 39.23 -18.61 -2.42
C VAL A 155 40.36 -17.59 -2.39
N ILE A 156 40.77 -17.18 -1.20
CA ILE A 156 41.89 -16.25 -1.00
C ILE A 156 43.15 -17.08 -0.73
N LYS A 157 44.08 -17.11 -1.70
CA LYS A 157 45.38 -17.78 -1.54
C LYS A 157 46.36 -16.84 -0.84
N ARG A 158 46.97 -17.32 0.25
CA ARG A 158 47.89 -16.60 1.13
C ARG A 158 48.96 -17.55 1.64
N GLU A 159 50.12 -17.00 2.02
CA GLU A 159 51.18 -17.77 2.67
C GLU A 159 50.74 -18.23 4.06
N ALA A 160 51.17 -19.43 4.45
CA ALA A 160 50.86 -20.01 5.75
C ALA A 160 51.44 -19.14 6.88
N GLY A 161 50.62 -18.81 7.88
CA GLY A 161 50.99 -17.91 8.99
C GLY A 161 50.70 -16.43 8.74
N SER A 162 50.16 -16.05 7.58
CA SER A 162 49.74 -14.67 7.34
C SER A 162 48.37 -14.35 7.96
N THR A 163 48.19 -13.10 8.40
CA THR A 163 46.94 -12.60 9.00
C THR A 163 46.18 -11.74 8.00
N ILE A 164 44.85 -11.88 7.96
CA ILE A 164 43.98 -10.95 7.23
C ILE A 164 43.68 -9.78 8.16
N ASN A 165 44.37 -8.67 7.93
CA ASN A 165 44.13 -7.45 8.69
C ASN A 165 42.88 -6.74 8.14
N THR A 166 42.03 -6.28 9.06
CA THR A 166 40.95 -5.32 8.78
C THR A 166 39.79 -5.89 7.93
N LEU A 167 39.13 -6.93 8.45
CA LEU A 167 37.79 -7.33 8.00
C LEU A 167 36.77 -6.27 8.42
N CYS A 168 36.50 -5.31 7.55
CA CYS A 168 35.50 -4.26 7.83
C CYS A 168 34.09 -4.68 7.40
N LYS A 169 33.17 -4.69 8.37
CA LYS A 169 31.69 -4.64 8.27
C LYS A 169 31.25 -3.16 8.19
N PHE A 170 30.06 -2.71 7.80
CA PHE A 170 28.80 -3.19 7.20
C PHE A 170 28.24 -1.91 6.54
N ASN A 171 27.69 -1.96 5.32
CA ASN A 171 26.84 -0.85 4.85
C ASN A 171 25.49 -1.42 4.42
N VAL A 172 24.49 -1.14 5.24
CA VAL A 172 23.08 -1.47 5.00
C VAL A 172 22.39 -0.16 4.68
N PHE A 173 22.05 0.07 3.42
CA PHE A 173 20.94 0.95 3.06
C PHE A 173 20.28 0.33 1.84
N CYS A 174 19.06 -0.19 2.02
CA CYS A 174 18.12 -0.25 0.90
C CYS A 174 17.67 1.18 0.63
#